data_AF-X1DZC0-F1
#
_entry.id   AF-X1DZC0-F1
#
_cell.length_a   1.000
_cell.length_b   1.000
_cell.length_c   1.000
_cell.angle_alpha   90.00
_cell.angle_beta   90.00
_cell.angle_gamma   90.00
#
_symmetry.space_group_name_H-M   'P 1'
#
loop_
_entity.id
_entity.type
_entity.pdbx_description
1 polymer ?
#
loop_
_entity_poly.entity_id
_entity_poly.type
_entity_poly.pdbx_seq_one_letter_code
_entity_poly.pdbx_strand_id
1 'polypeptide(L)'
;MAKKEKNNQEKEFKGKNLDEVISNAEHVLKLPRNKINYEVVTEKTKLFGIKTKEIVIRAWPKEELEENPVAQFLDKVLSRLPLDIKYQIKEKR
;
A
#
# COMPACT_ATOMS: atom_id res chain seq x y z
N MET A 1 4.74 21.73 -13.65
CA MET A 1 3.71 20.67 -13.76
C MET A 1 4.42 19.32 -13.57
N ALA A 2 4.44 18.80 -12.35
CA ALA A 2 5.19 17.58 -12.03
C ALA A 2 4.41 16.36 -12.51
N LYS A 3 4.93 15.71 -13.56
CA LYS A 3 4.47 14.41 -14.05
C LYS A 3 4.89 13.39 -12.98
N LYS A 4 4.00 13.04 -12.05
CA LYS A 4 4.20 11.93 -11.10
C LYS A 4 4.50 10.68 -11.93
N GLU A 5 5.74 10.22 -11.87
CA GLU A 5 6.13 8.90 -12.34
C GLU A 5 5.23 7.89 -11.63
N LYS A 6 4.28 7.30 -12.37
CA LYS A 6 3.42 6.24 -11.85
C LYS A 6 4.32 5.06 -11.54
N ASN A 7 4.46 4.77 -10.26
CA ASN A 7 5.18 3.63 -9.73
C ASN A 7 4.77 2.36 -10.48
N ASN A 8 5.75 1.63 -11.02
CA ASN A 8 5.56 0.37 -11.76
C ASN A 8 5.05 -0.81 -10.88
N GLN A 9 4.56 -0.50 -9.68
CA GLN A 9 4.13 -1.45 -8.65
C GLN A 9 2.61 -1.52 -8.49
N GLU A 10 1.87 -0.53 -8.99
CA GLU A 10 0.40 -0.52 -8.96
C GLU A 10 -0.15 -1.47 -10.04
N LYS A 11 -0.85 -2.53 -9.62
CA LYS A 11 -1.53 -3.47 -10.53
C LYS A 11 -3.04 -3.34 -10.41
N GLU A 12 -3.74 -3.37 -11.55
CA GLU A 12 -5.20 -3.35 -11.59
C GLU A 12 -5.77 -4.78 -11.55
N PHE A 13 -6.74 -5.00 -10.65
CA PHE A 13 -7.44 -6.27 -10.45
C PHE A 13 -8.94 -6.08 -10.61
N LYS A 14 -9.63 -7.11 -11.12
CA LYS A 14 -11.08 -7.07 -11.41
C LYS A 14 -11.76 -8.35 -10.93
N GLY A 15 -13.05 -8.25 -10.60
CA GLY A 15 -13.82 -9.37 -10.06
C GLY A 15 -15.25 -8.97 -9.70
N LYS A 16 -16.04 -9.91 -9.19
CA LYS A 16 -17.48 -9.72 -8.93
C LYS A 16 -17.76 -9.01 -7.61
N ASN A 17 -16.88 -9.17 -6.63
CA ASN A 17 -16.97 -8.53 -5.32
C ASN A 17 -15.58 -8.17 -4.79
N LEU A 18 -15.51 -7.34 -3.74
CA LEU A 18 -14.24 -6.78 -3.27
C LEU A 18 -13.29 -7.86 -2.72
N ASP A 19 -13.82 -8.84 -1.98
CA ASP A 19 -13.01 -9.91 -1.39
C ASP A 19 -12.37 -10.79 -2.47
N GLU A 20 -13.10 -11.16 -3.53
CA GLU A 20 -12.55 -11.90 -4.67
C GLU A 20 -11.39 -11.13 -5.32
N VAL A 21 -11.56 -9.83 -5.51
CA VAL A 21 -10.53 -8.98 -6.13
C VAL A 21 -9.30 -8.86 -5.23
N ILE A 22 -9.48 -8.75 -3.91
CA ILE A 22 -8.37 -8.71 -2.95
C ILE A 22 -7.65 -10.07 -2.89
N SER A 23 -8.36 -11.19 -2.88
CA SER A 23 -7.73 -12.52 -2.92
C SER A 23 -6.94 -12.75 -4.21
N ASN A 24 -7.42 -12.25 -5.34
CA ASN A 24 -6.65 -12.24 -6.59
C ASN A 24 -5.37 -11.39 -6.47
N ALA A 25 -5.45 -10.24 -5.80
CA ALA A 25 -4.29 -9.39 -5.52
C ALA A 25 -3.28 -10.09 -4.60
N GLU A 26 -3.72 -10.77 -3.53
CA GLU A 26 -2.85 -11.56 -2.64
C GLU A 26 -2.09 -12.63 -3.41
N HIS A 27 -2.78 -13.38 -4.27
CA HIS A 27 -2.18 -14.44 -5.06
C HIS A 27 -1.11 -13.92 -6.04
N VAL A 28 -1.43 -12.83 -6.75
CA VAL A 28 -0.53 -12.27 -7.78
C VAL A 28 0.64 -11.51 -7.16
N LEU A 29 0.42 -10.78 -6.07
CA LEU A 29 1.46 -10.03 -5.36
C LEU A 29 2.29 -10.93 -4.42
N LYS A 30 1.81 -12.14 -4.11
CA LYS A 30 2.43 -13.06 -3.12
C LYS A 30 2.62 -12.40 -1.75
N LEU A 31 1.68 -11.55 -1.37
CA LEU A 31 1.68 -10.82 -0.12
C LEU A 31 0.37 -11.11 0.64
N PRO A 32 0.41 -11.19 1.97
CA PRO A 32 -0.81 -11.28 2.77
C PRO A 32 -1.60 -9.97 2.75
N ARG A 33 -2.92 -10.03 2.96
CA ARG A 33 -3.84 -8.87 2.94
C ARG A 33 -3.35 -7.65 3.74
N ASN A 34 -2.70 -7.86 4.89
CA ASN A 34 -2.19 -6.79 5.75
C ASN A 34 -0.96 -6.05 5.21
N LYS A 35 -0.34 -6.57 4.14
CA LYS A 35 0.82 -6.00 3.45
C LYS A 35 0.46 -5.45 2.07
N ILE A 36 -0.82 -5.27 1.78
CA ILE A 36 -1.32 -4.75 0.51
C ILE A 36 -2.13 -3.48 0.76
N ASN A 37 -1.79 -2.41 0.05
CA ASN A 37 -2.64 -1.23 -0.09
C ASN A 37 -3.50 -1.36 -1.35
N TYR A 38 -4.72 -0.84 -1.34
CA TYR A 38 -5.55 -0.80 -2.54
C TYR A 38 -6.49 0.40 -2.59
N GLU A 39 -6.91 0.76 -3.80
CA GLU A 39 -7.89 1.80 -4.11
C GLU A 39 -8.96 1.23 -5.04
N VAL A 40 -10.25 1.47 -4.76
CA VAL A 40 -11.35 1.09 -5.65
C VAL A 40 -11.48 2.14 -6.76
N VAL A 41 -11.17 1.76 -7.99
CA VAL A 41 -11.10 2.70 -9.13
C VAL A 41 -12.43 2.81 -9.87
N THR A 42 -13.22 1.74 -9.95
CA THR A 42 -14.55 1.79 -10.60
C THR A 42 -15.41 0.60 -10.21
N GLU A 43 -16.71 0.83 -10.05
CA GLU A 43 -17.75 -0.20 -10.27
C GLU A 43 -18.22 -0.10 -11.73
N LYS A 44 -17.59 -0.82 -12.66
CA LYS A 44 -18.02 -0.74 -14.08
C LYS A 44 -19.26 -1.62 -14.27
N THR A 45 -20.39 -0.99 -14.59
CA THR A 45 -21.57 -1.66 -15.16
C THR A 45 -21.45 -1.55 -16.68
N LYS A 46 -21.13 -2.63 -17.39
CA LYS A 46 -21.00 -2.56 -18.85
C LYS A 46 -22.40 -2.52 -19.49
N LEU A 47 -22.68 -1.47 -20.27
CA LEU A 47 -23.78 -1.36 -21.24
C LEU A 47 -23.84 -2.64 -22.10
N PHE A 48 -25.04 -3.02 -22.58
CA PHE A 48 -25.43 -4.25 -23.29
C PHE A 48 -26.14 -5.34 -22.44
N GLY A 49 -27.20 -4.95 -21.73
CA GLY A 49 -28.31 -5.86 -21.37
C GLY A 49 -28.06 -6.92 -20.27
N ILE A 50 -26.81 -7.17 -19.86
CA ILE A 50 -26.50 -8.16 -18.82
C ILE A 50 -25.79 -7.42 -17.66
N LYS A 51 -26.52 -7.20 -16.56
CA LYS A 51 -26.05 -6.50 -15.36
C LYS A 51 -25.07 -7.37 -14.56
N THR A 52 -23.80 -7.38 -14.92
CA THR A 52 -22.73 -7.80 -14.01
C THR A 52 -21.98 -6.55 -13.55
N LYS A 53 -22.15 -6.21 -12.26
CA LYS A 53 -21.30 -5.20 -11.60
C LYS A 53 -19.92 -5.82 -11.42
N GLU A 54 -18.90 -5.23 -12.04
CA GLU A 54 -17.52 -5.65 -11.86
C GLU A 54 -16.79 -4.59 -11.04
N ILE A 55 -16.15 -5.02 -9.95
CA ILE A 55 -15.35 -4.18 -9.08
C ILE A 55 -13.91 -4.18 -9.61
N VAL A 56 -13.35 -2.99 -9.78
CA VAL A 56 -11.96 -2.80 -10.18
C VAL A 56 -11.20 -2.09 -9.08
N ILE A 57 -10.10 -2.70 -8.61
CA ILE A 57 -9.17 -2.07 -7.67
C ILE A 57 -7.79 -1.91 -8.28
N ARG A 58 -7.05 -0.90 -7.84
CA ARG A 58 -5.59 -0.86 -7.93
C ARG A 58 -5.02 -1.35 -6.62
N ALA A 59 -4.09 -2.30 -6.65
CA ALA A 59 -3.41 -2.76 -5.45
C ALA A 59 -1.89 -2.73 -5.64
N TRP A 60 -1.19 -2.44 -4.55
CA TRP A 60 0.27 -2.36 -4.49
C TRP A 60 0.78 -2.82 -3.11
N PRO A 61 2.04 -3.30 -3.02
CA PRO A 61 2.66 -3.63 -1.75
C PRO A 61 2.62 -2.44 -0.79
N LYS A 62 2.34 -2.71 0.48
CA LYS A 62 2.57 -1.73 1.55
C LYS A 62 4.06 -1.57 1.72
N GLU A 63 4.53 -0.32 1.74
CA GLU A 63 5.90 -0.03 2.14
C GLU A 63 6.07 -0.54 3.58
N GLU A 64 6.89 -1.57 3.75
CA GLU A 64 7.38 -1.91 5.08
C GLU A 64 8.29 -0.76 5.49
N LEU A 65 7.89 -0.04 6.54
CA LEU A 65 8.86 0.77 7.26
C LEU A 65 9.82 -0.24 7.90
N GLU A 66 10.90 -0.56 7.17
CA GLU A 66 11.99 -1.43 7.65
C GLU A 66 12.61 -0.86 8.94
N GLU A 67 12.40 0.42 9.21
CA GLU A 67 12.88 1.12 10.39
C GLU A 67 11.74 1.47 11.34
N ASN A 68 11.99 1.27 12.63
CA ASN A 68 11.10 1.69 13.71
C ASN A 68 10.73 3.18 13.49
N PRO A 69 9.43 3.55 13.40
CA PRO A 69 9.03 4.94 13.17
C PRO A 69 9.62 5.93 14.18
N VAL A 70 9.87 5.46 15.41
CA VAL A 70 10.53 6.23 16.46
C VAL A 70 12.01 6.44 16.13
N ALA A 71 12.70 5.43 15.61
CA ALA A 71 14.09 5.56 15.16
C ALA A 71 14.20 6.58 14.02
N GLN A 72 13.36 6.46 12.99
CA GLN A 72 13.34 7.42 11.87
C GLN A 72 13.11 8.86 12.31
N PHE A 73 12.21 9.06 13.28
CA PHE A 73 11.95 10.36 13.85
C PHE A 73 13.18 10.90 14.60
N LEU A 74 13.76 10.08 15.48
CA LEU A 74 14.95 10.45 16.24
C LEU A 74 16.12 10.78 15.33
N ASP A 75 16.40 9.97 14.30
CA ASP A 75 17.50 10.21 13.37
C ASP A 75 17.34 11.55 12.64
N LYS A 76 16.11 11.90 12.20
CA LYS A 76 15.82 13.21 11.59
C LYS A 76 16.05 14.37 12.55
N VAL A 77 15.64 14.23 13.82
CA VAL A 77 15.85 15.27 14.84
C VAL A 77 17.34 15.42 15.17
N LEU A 78 18.02 14.31 15.44
CA LEU A 78 19.43 14.28 15.82
C LEU A 78 20.32 14.83 14.70
N SER A 79 19.98 14.61 13.43
CA SER A 79 20.71 15.18 12.27
C SER A 79 20.78 16.71 12.25
N ARG A 80 19.92 17.40 13.02
CA ARG A 80 19.86 18.87 13.11
C ARG A 80 20.56 19.41 14.35
N LEU A 81 21.02 18.55 15.26
CA LEU A 81 21.68 18.93 16.50
C LEU A 81 23.20 18.81 16.34
N PRO A 82 23.98 19.72 16.94
CA PRO A 82 25.45 19.68 16.88
C PRO A 82 26.05 18.65 17.88
N LEU A 83 25.32 17.59 18.21
CA LEU A 83 25.66 16.64 19.27
C LEU A 83 25.64 15.21 18.72
N ASP A 84 26.69 14.44 19.03
CA ASP A 84 26.74 13.00 18.73
C ASP A 84 26.00 12.21 19.82
N ILE A 85 24.69 12.00 19.61
CA ILE A 85 23.80 11.36 20.58
C ILE A 85 23.53 9.92 20.14
N LYS A 86 23.88 8.96 21.00
CA LYS A 86 23.54 7.54 20.85
C LYS A 86 22.29 7.21 21.66
N TYR A 87 21.37 6.43 21.08
CA TYR A 87 20.13 6.03 21.75
C TYR A 87 19.84 4.54 21.58
N GLN A 88 18.97 4.03 22.46
CA GLN A 88 18.42 2.68 22.38
C GLN A 88 16.92 2.73 22.65
N ILE A 89 16.13 2.19 21.74
CA ILE A 89 14.68 2.08 21.92
C ILE A 89 14.39 0.82 22.72
N LYS A 90 13.66 0.96 23.83
CA LYS A 90 13.19 -0.16 24.66
C LYS A 90 11.67 -0.17 24.65
N GLU A 91 11.08 -1.26 24.16
CA GLU A 91 9.65 -1.49 24.35
C GLU A 91 9.39 -1.94 25.78
N LYS A 92 8.39 -1.34 26.42
CA LYS A 92 7.94 -1.77 27.74
C LYS A 92 7.05 -3.00 27.55
N ARG A 93 7.57 -4.17 27.92
CA ARG A 93 6.79 -5.41 28.04
C ARG A 93 5.94 -5.41 29.31
#